data_AF-A0A2D9RI18-F1
#
_entry.id   AF-A0A2D9RI18-F1
#
_cell.length_a   1.000
_cell.length_b   1.000
_cell.length_c   1.000
_cell.angle_alpha   90.00
_cell.angle_beta   90.00
_cell.angle_gamma   90.00
#
_symmetry.space_group_name_H-M   'P 1'
#
loop_
_entity.id
_entity.type
_entity.pdbx_description
1 polymer ?
#
loop_
_entity_poly.entity_id
_entity_poly.type
_entity_poly.pdbx_seq_one_letter_code
_entity_poly.pdbx_strand_id
1 'polypeptide(L)'
;MLHTGDMPVNTNGTGNVMKHIATLTVSAAALLAVGACDSGVIKADETAATQETGDVTLADVRASVEAEPDTSVPSIDPASANIDPFSGVYPSEERDAYKTAATSASMNVDDAISQTEDMLATKAVSIDANEYRDGLNCAARFDLASKKGALPAHQAQTFGQEALSATAIGYEQFISPNASEDEREQLVADYREQTYRNYLLVRDELTSEASGDALLAEAESCYAALGLQPEEPVSETEEETEMPAES
;
A
#
# COMPACT_ATOMS: atom_id res chain seq x y z
N MET A 1 -29.78 -27.17 55.85
CA MET A 1 -31.11 -27.67 55.46
C MET A 1 -31.08 -27.95 53.98
N LEU A 2 -31.32 -29.20 53.60
CA LEU A 2 -31.91 -29.75 52.35
C LEU A 2 -31.19 -29.37 51.01
N HIS A 3 -30.49 -30.28 50.29
CA HIS A 3 -31.00 -31.40 49.44
C HIS A 3 -32.18 -30.94 48.56
N THR A 4 -32.24 -31.05 47.23
CA THR A 4 -31.90 -32.09 46.23
C THR A 4 -32.35 -31.48 44.88
N GLY A 5 -31.78 -31.76 43.70
CA GLY A 5 -31.85 -33.02 42.94
C GLY A 5 -31.97 -32.61 41.45
N ASP A 6 -31.09 -33.11 40.60
CA ASP A 6 -31.30 -34.22 39.66
C ASP A 6 -31.94 -33.84 38.31
N MET A 7 -31.17 -34.13 37.25
CA MET A 7 -31.55 -34.26 35.84
C MET A 7 -32.46 -35.50 35.62
N PRO A 8 -32.66 -36.05 34.40
CA PRO A 8 -32.90 -35.52 33.05
C PRO A 8 -34.20 -36.15 32.45
N VAL A 9 -34.67 -35.72 31.27
CA VAL A 9 -35.48 -36.58 30.38
C VAL A 9 -35.01 -36.51 28.94
N ASN A 10 -34.61 -37.68 28.47
CA ASN A 10 -34.29 -38.15 27.12
C ASN A 10 -35.58 -38.42 26.33
N THR A 11 -35.60 -38.13 25.02
CA THR A 11 -36.17 -39.07 24.04
C THR A 11 -35.58 -38.88 22.64
N ASN A 12 -34.92 -39.95 22.18
CA ASN A 12 -34.65 -40.40 20.82
C ASN A 12 -35.65 -39.96 19.72
N GLY A 13 -35.13 -39.76 18.51
CA GLY A 13 -35.92 -39.65 17.29
C GLY A 13 -35.08 -39.85 16.02
N THR A 14 -34.83 -41.11 15.70
CA THR A 14 -34.29 -41.62 14.43
C THR A 14 -34.98 -41.06 13.18
N GLY A 15 -34.21 -40.69 12.16
CA GLY A 15 -34.74 -40.31 10.85
C GLY A 15 -33.70 -40.46 9.74
N ASN A 16 -33.38 -41.70 9.37
CA ASN A 16 -32.68 -42.01 8.12
C ASN A 16 -33.71 -41.90 6.98
N VAL A 17 -33.56 -40.94 6.07
CA VAL A 17 -34.27 -40.93 4.78
C VAL A 17 -33.29 -40.55 3.68
N MET A 18 -32.72 -41.58 3.06
CA MET A 18 -32.17 -41.49 1.72
C MET A 18 -33.34 -41.72 0.74
N LYS A 19 -33.64 -40.76 -0.15
CA LYS A 19 -34.07 -40.97 -1.57
C LYS A 19 -34.58 -39.70 -2.28
N HIS A 20 -34.30 -39.69 -3.59
CA HIS A 20 -34.82 -38.87 -4.72
C HIS A 20 -34.07 -37.56 -5.00
N ILE A 21 -33.13 -37.52 -5.96
CA ILE A 21 -33.34 -37.36 -7.43
C ILE A 21 -34.28 -36.20 -7.76
N ALA A 22 -33.72 -35.08 -8.28
CA ALA A 22 -34.16 -34.42 -9.52
C ALA A 22 -33.54 -33.00 -9.69
N THR A 23 -32.70 -32.86 -10.72
CA THR A 23 -32.90 -31.92 -11.84
C THR A 23 -32.66 -30.41 -11.65
N LEU A 24 -31.61 -29.94 -12.35
CA LEU A 24 -31.40 -28.64 -13.05
C LEU A 24 -31.82 -27.34 -12.36
N THR A 25 -30.86 -26.41 -12.23
CA THR A 25 -31.02 -25.07 -12.83
C THR A 25 -29.68 -24.36 -13.00
N VAL A 26 -29.38 -24.07 -14.27
CA VAL A 26 -28.46 -23.03 -14.73
C VAL A 26 -28.92 -21.69 -14.16
N SER A 27 -27.96 -20.78 -13.91
CA SER A 27 -28.08 -19.31 -13.80
C SER A 27 -27.87 -18.75 -12.39
N ALA A 28 -26.67 -18.20 -12.15
CA ALA A 28 -26.48 -16.91 -11.47
C ALA A 28 -24.98 -16.53 -11.45
N ALA A 29 -24.42 -16.20 -12.62
CA ALA A 29 -23.22 -15.36 -12.72
C ALA A 29 -23.61 -14.12 -13.54
N ALA A 30 -24.54 -13.36 -12.99
CA ALA A 30 -25.00 -12.08 -13.52
C ALA A 30 -25.08 -11.08 -12.36
N LEU A 31 -23.94 -10.80 -11.74
CA LEU A 31 -23.77 -9.67 -10.84
C LEU A 31 -22.30 -9.26 -10.90
N LEU A 32 -22.00 -8.24 -11.72
CA LEU A 32 -21.00 -7.20 -11.46
C LEU A 32 -21.03 -6.17 -12.62
N ALA A 33 -22.15 -5.45 -12.65
CA ALA A 33 -22.27 -4.08 -13.16
C ALA A 33 -23.23 -3.42 -12.16
N VAL A 34 -22.94 -2.32 -11.48
CA VAL A 34 -22.47 -1.02 -11.96
C VAL A 34 -21.90 -0.24 -10.75
N GLY A 35 -20.86 0.55 -10.99
CA GLY A 35 -20.38 1.59 -10.07
C GLY A 35 -19.38 2.51 -10.76
N ALA A 36 -19.82 3.24 -11.77
CA ALA A 36 -19.03 4.22 -12.52
C ALA A 36 -19.01 5.58 -11.80
N CYS A 37 -17.84 6.25 -11.85
CA CYS A 37 -17.58 7.70 -11.94
C CYS A 37 -16.04 7.83 -11.81
N ASP A 38 -15.22 8.21 -12.76
CA ASP A 38 -15.39 8.92 -14.02
C ASP A 38 -14.21 8.52 -14.94
N SER A 39 -14.45 8.44 -16.25
CA SER A 39 -13.48 8.14 -17.32
C SER A 39 -12.62 6.86 -17.20
N GLY A 40 -13.18 5.72 -17.59
CA GLY A 40 -12.43 4.48 -17.78
C GLY A 40 -13.21 3.46 -18.61
N VAL A 41 -13.49 3.79 -19.88
CA VAL A 41 -13.82 2.75 -20.86
C VAL A 41 -12.67 1.74 -20.81
N ILE A 42 -12.95 0.45 -20.63
CA ILE A 42 -12.01 -0.61 -21.00
C ILE A 42 -11.77 -0.42 -22.49
N LYS A 43 -10.76 0.39 -22.84
CA LYS A 43 -10.31 0.53 -24.20
C LYS A 43 -9.60 -0.78 -24.49
N ALA A 44 -10.30 -1.63 -25.22
CA ALA A 44 -9.68 -2.63 -26.06
C ALA A 44 -8.51 -1.91 -26.78
N ASP A 45 -7.28 -2.44 -26.63
CA ASP A 45 -6.10 -1.95 -27.33
C ASP A 45 -6.43 -1.76 -28.83
N GLU A 46 -5.74 -0.88 -29.56
CA GLU A 46 -6.01 -0.65 -31.00
C GLU A 46 -5.72 -1.90 -31.87
N THR A 47 -5.19 -2.97 -31.25
CA THR A 47 -5.06 -4.31 -31.83
C THR A 47 -6.20 -5.27 -31.49
N ALA A 48 -7.08 -4.90 -30.54
CA ALA A 48 -8.23 -5.68 -30.17
C ALA A 48 -9.36 -5.48 -31.19
N ALA A 49 -9.83 -6.59 -31.74
CA ALA A 49 -10.77 -6.63 -32.86
C ALA A 49 -12.08 -5.87 -32.54
N THR A 50 -12.18 -4.63 -33.02
CA THR A 50 -13.45 -3.90 -33.10
C THR A 50 -14.21 -4.39 -34.33
N GLN A 51 -15.10 -5.36 -34.11
CA GLN A 51 -16.18 -5.79 -35.02
C GLN A 51 -15.94 -5.63 -36.53
N GLU A 52 -15.29 -6.62 -37.14
CA GLU A 52 -15.74 -7.33 -38.36
C GLU A 52 -14.64 -8.30 -38.81
N THR A 53 -14.49 -9.45 -38.12
CA THR A 53 -14.08 -10.75 -38.70
C THR A 53 -13.98 -11.79 -37.59
N GLY A 54 -14.92 -12.73 -37.54
CA GLY A 54 -14.83 -13.93 -36.71
C GLY A 54 -15.57 -13.82 -35.39
N ASP A 55 -16.61 -14.65 -35.23
CA ASP A 55 -17.21 -14.90 -33.92
C ASP A 55 -16.12 -15.38 -32.96
N VAL A 56 -15.86 -14.62 -31.89
CA VAL A 56 -15.06 -15.12 -30.76
C VAL A 56 -15.78 -16.35 -30.22
N THR A 57 -15.25 -17.53 -30.50
CA THR A 57 -15.86 -18.79 -30.11
C THR A 57 -15.51 -19.11 -28.66
N LEU A 58 -16.29 -19.98 -28.02
CA LEU A 58 -15.92 -20.54 -26.72
C LEU A 58 -14.56 -21.26 -26.75
N ALA A 59 -14.12 -21.73 -27.93
CA ALA A 59 -12.79 -22.29 -28.10
C ALA A 59 -11.69 -21.23 -28.02
N ASP A 60 -11.94 -20.00 -28.47
CA ASP A 60 -10.98 -18.88 -28.39
C ASP A 60 -10.86 -18.34 -26.97
N VAL A 61 -11.97 -18.28 -26.23
CA VAL A 61 -11.96 -17.97 -24.79
C VAL A 61 -11.21 -19.06 -24.02
N ARG A 62 -11.49 -20.34 -24.33
CA ARG A 62 -10.77 -21.46 -23.72
C ARG A 62 -9.28 -21.42 -24.04
N ALA A 63 -8.91 -21.16 -25.29
CA ALA A 63 -7.52 -21.00 -25.70
C ALA A 63 -6.84 -19.80 -25.03
N SER A 64 -7.57 -18.72 -24.75
CA SER A 64 -7.03 -17.56 -24.03
C SER A 64 -6.86 -17.81 -22.53
N VAL A 65 -7.71 -18.68 -21.94
CA VAL A 65 -7.57 -19.11 -20.53
C VAL A 65 -6.50 -20.19 -20.38
N GLU A 66 -6.31 -21.03 -21.40
CA GLU A 66 -5.29 -22.08 -21.45
C GLU A 66 -3.94 -21.55 -22.00
N ALA A 67 -3.90 -20.33 -22.54
CA ALA A 67 -2.67 -19.67 -22.95
C ALA A 67 -1.80 -19.38 -21.73
N GLU A 68 -0.49 -19.56 -21.88
CA GLU A 68 0.44 -19.15 -20.83
C GLU A 68 0.30 -17.64 -20.60
N PRO A 69 0.25 -17.18 -19.34
CA PRO A 69 0.15 -15.77 -19.04
C PRO A 69 1.33 -15.04 -19.67
N ASP A 70 1.05 -13.93 -20.34
CA ASP A 70 2.08 -13.06 -20.87
C ASP A 70 2.87 -12.45 -19.69
N THR A 71 4.09 -12.93 -19.51
CA THR A 71 5.03 -12.47 -18.47
C THR A 71 6.01 -11.42 -19.00
N SER A 72 5.82 -10.96 -20.25
CA SER A 72 6.71 -9.96 -20.88
C SER A 72 6.54 -8.56 -20.32
N VAL A 73 5.42 -8.28 -19.66
CA VAL A 73 5.12 -7.01 -18.99
C VAL A 73 4.98 -7.25 -17.48
N PRO A 74 5.58 -6.41 -16.62
CA PRO A 74 5.37 -6.49 -15.18
C PRO A 74 3.89 -6.43 -14.84
N SER A 75 3.42 -7.33 -13.97
CA SER A 75 2.09 -7.24 -13.40
C SER A 75 2.07 -6.09 -12.39
N ILE A 76 1.37 -5.00 -12.72
CA ILE A 76 1.27 -3.83 -11.84
C ILE A 76 0.01 -3.97 -11.00
N ASP A 77 0.17 -3.94 -9.67
CA ASP A 77 -0.94 -3.91 -8.73
C ASP A 77 -1.71 -2.58 -8.89
N PRO A 78 -3.02 -2.60 -9.24
CA PRO A 78 -3.83 -1.39 -9.37
C PRO A 78 -3.86 -0.52 -8.11
N ALA A 79 -3.67 -1.10 -6.93
CA ALA A 79 -3.60 -0.35 -5.67
C ALA A 79 -2.37 0.57 -5.59
N SER A 80 -1.31 0.31 -6.39
CA SER A 80 -0.09 1.13 -6.43
C SER A 80 -0.35 2.59 -6.84
N ALA A 81 -1.47 2.86 -7.53
CA ALA A 81 -1.85 4.22 -7.89
C ALA A 81 -2.21 5.10 -6.68
N ASN A 82 -2.55 4.49 -5.54
CA ASN A 82 -3.09 5.18 -4.36
C ASN A 82 -2.18 5.09 -3.12
N ILE A 83 -0.91 4.74 -3.31
CA ILE A 83 0.07 4.74 -2.21
C ILE A 83 0.21 6.16 -1.65
N ASP A 84 0.06 6.29 -0.33
CA ASP A 84 0.24 7.52 0.44
C ASP A 84 1.09 7.19 1.68
N PRO A 85 2.43 7.26 1.58
CA PRO A 85 3.33 6.87 2.67
C PRO A 85 3.08 7.67 3.98
N PHE A 86 2.41 8.82 3.91
CA PHE A 86 2.07 9.63 5.07
C PHE A 86 0.80 9.16 5.81
N SER A 87 0.06 8.18 5.29
CA SER A 87 -1.26 7.81 5.82
C SER A 87 -1.25 7.33 7.27
N GLY A 88 -0.14 6.77 7.74
CA GLY A 88 0.09 6.41 9.15
C GLY A 88 1.04 7.36 9.90
N VAL A 89 1.52 8.41 9.24
CA VAL A 89 2.43 9.41 9.83
C VAL A 89 1.65 10.67 10.26
N TYR A 90 0.71 11.14 9.43
CA TYR A 90 -0.07 12.35 9.65
C TYR A 90 -1.59 12.11 9.59
N PRO A 91 -2.41 12.88 10.32
CA PRO A 91 -3.87 12.84 10.22
C PRO A 91 -4.38 13.09 8.80
N SER A 92 -5.49 12.46 8.40
CA SER A 92 -6.01 12.57 7.03
C SER A 92 -6.36 13.99 6.60
N GLU A 93 -6.94 14.80 7.50
CA GLU A 93 -7.32 16.19 7.22
C GLU A 93 -6.09 17.07 6.91
N GLU A 94 -4.98 16.84 7.61
CA GLU A 94 -3.71 17.53 7.35
C GLU A 94 -3.15 17.15 5.98
N ARG A 95 -3.15 15.85 5.65
CA ARG A 95 -2.66 15.35 4.35
C ARG A 95 -3.43 15.93 3.17
N ASP A 96 -4.76 16.00 3.28
CA ASP A 96 -5.61 16.56 2.22
C ASP A 96 -5.36 18.07 2.03
N ALA A 97 -5.13 18.80 3.13
CA ALA A 97 -4.75 20.21 3.09
C ALA A 97 -3.38 20.40 2.40
N TYR A 98 -2.36 19.60 2.77
CA TYR A 98 -1.01 19.70 2.21
C TYR A 98 -0.96 19.29 0.74
N LYS A 99 -1.72 18.28 0.33
CA LYS A 99 -1.83 17.86 -1.08
C LYS A 99 -2.33 19.00 -1.97
N THR A 100 -3.25 19.81 -1.45
CA THR A 100 -3.78 20.99 -2.16
C THR A 100 -2.73 22.11 -2.22
N ALA A 101 -2.00 22.33 -1.13
CA ALA A 101 -0.97 23.38 -1.01
C ALA A 101 0.30 23.09 -1.85
N ALA A 102 0.68 21.82 -1.99
CA ALA A 102 1.87 21.41 -2.74
C ALA A 102 1.78 21.70 -4.26
N THR A 103 0.58 21.96 -4.79
CA THR A 103 0.35 22.25 -6.22
C THR A 103 0.85 23.63 -6.69
N SER A 104 1.43 24.45 -5.82
CA SER A 104 1.79 25.83 -6.12
C SER A 104 3.23 26.18 -5.74
N ALA A 105 4.19 25.73 -6.57
CA ALA A 105 5.42 26.44 -6.93
C ALA A 105 6.39 25.45 -7.59
N SER A 106 6.81 25.73 -8.83
CA SER A 106 7.95 25.07 -9.46
C SER A 106 9.23 25.49 -8.74
N MET A 107 9.61 24.74 -7.71
CA MET A 107 10.86 24.89 -6.99
C MET A 107 11.74 23.69 -7.34
N ASN A 108 13.05 23.92 -7.44
CA ASN A 108 14.01 22.84 -7.58
C ASN A 108 13.98 21.96 -6.32
N VAL A 109 14.13 20.63 -6.49
CA VAL A 109 14.02 19.66 -5.38
C VAL A 109 15.08 19.91 -4.31
N ASP A 110 16.34 20.15 -4.71
CA ASP A 110 17.43 20.45 -3.78
C ASP A 110 17.16 21.74 -3.01
N ASP A 111 16.69 22.80 -3.68
CA ASP A 111 16.36 24.07 -3.03
C ASP A 111 15.24 23.91 -1.99
N ALA A 112 14.24 23.06 -2.28
CA ALA A 112 13.12 22.80 -1.39
C ALA A 112 13.53 21.97 -0.16
N ILE A 113 14.36 20.94 -0.37
CA ILE A 113 14.91 20.11 0.71
C ILE A 113 15.82 20.97 1.59
N SER A 114 16.73 21.75 1.02
CA SER A 114 17.67 22.57 1.80
C SER A 114 16.98 23.63 2.65
N GLN A 115 15.86 24.21 2.20
CA GLN A 115 15.06 25.11 3.04
C GLN A 115 14.50 24.41 4.29
N THR A 116 14.06 23.16 4.14
CA THR A 116 13.59 22.37 5.28
C THR A 116 14.76 21.98 6.18
N GLU A 117 15.88 21.53 5.62
CA GLU A 117 17.11 21.20 6.39
C GLU A 117 17.58 22.42 7.22
N ASP A 118 17.60 23.62 6.64
CA ASP A 118 17.96 24.87 7.33
C ASP A 118 16.99 25.22 8.47
N MET A 119 15.69 25.03 8.25
CA MET A 119 14.67 25.22 9.28
C MET A 119 14.89 24.25 10.45
N LEU A 120 15.13 22.97 10.16
CA LEU A 120 15.36 21.94 11.17
C LEU A 120 16.64 22.23 11.97
N ALA A 121 17.74 22.57 11.29
CA ALA A 121 19.00 22.94 11.94
C ALA A 121 18.87 24.15 12.88
N THR A 122 17.94 25.06 12.59
CA THR A 122 17.74 26.30 13.36
C THR A 122 16.71 26.15 14.48
N LYS A 123 15.71 25.27 14.31
CA LYS A 123 14.50 25.24 15.15
C LYS A 123 14.28 23.93 15.92
N ALA A 124 15.09 22.90 15.67
CA ALA A 124 14.96 21.60 16.32
C ALA A 124 16.26 21.18 17.02
N VAL A 125 16.14 20.26 18.01
CA VAL A 125 17.20 19.97 18.99
C VAL A 125 18.31 19.09 18.44
N SER A 126 18.00 18.27 17.45
CA SER A 126 18.97 17.45 16.74
C SER A 126 18.23 16.68 15.66
N ILE A 127 18.44 17.04 14.42
CA ILE A 127 18.03 16.23 13.27
C ILE A 127 19.24 16.09 12.39
N ASP A 128 19.50 14.88 11.95
CA ASP A 128 20.41 14.67 10.84
C ASP A 128 19.66 15.02 9.55
N ALA A 129 20.08 16.10 8.91
CA ALA A 129 19.54 16.52 7.62
C ALA A 129 19.65 15.41 6.55
N ASN A 130 20.68 14.56 6.65
CA ASN A 130 20.85 13.43 5.75
C ASN A 130 19.77 12.37 6.01
N GLU A 131 19.46 12.07 7.27
CA GLU A 131 18.38 11.13 7.61
C GLU A 131 17.04 11.62 7.05
N TYR A 132 16.71 12.91 7.19
CA TYR A 132 15.49 13.49 6.61
C TYR A 132 15.42 13.28 5.08
N ARG A 133 16.50 13.59 4.38
CA ARG A 133 16.60 13.43 2.93
C ARG A 133 16.51 11.95 2.53
N ASP A 134 17.17 11.06 3.27
CA ASP A 134 17.16 9.62 3.03
C ASP A 134 15.75 9.03 3.23
N GLY A 135 15.02 9.43 4.27
CA GLY A 135 13.63 9.02 4.50
C GLY A 135 12.70 9.37 3.35
N LEU A 136 12.78 10.61 2.86
CA LEU A 136 12.00 11.07 1.70
C LEU A 136 12.32 10.27 0.43
N ASN A 137 13.60 10.12 0.14
CA ASN A 137 14.06 9.38 -1.04
C ASN A 137 13.68 7.90 -0.97
N CYS A 138 13.82 7.28 0.20
CA CYS A 138 13.44 5.89 0.42
C CYS A 138 11.95 5.66 0.15
N ALA A 139 11.10 6.51 0.74
CA ALA A 139 9.66 6.39 0.56
C ALA A 139 9.23 6.61 -0.89
N ALA A 140 9.82 7.60 -1.58
CA ALA A 140 9.55 7.86 -2.99
C ALA A 140 9.97 6.69 -3.89
N ARG A 141 11.11 6.05 -3.60
CA ARG A 141 11.58 4.87 -4.36
C ARG A 141 10.68 3.65 -4.17
N PHE A 142 10.19 3.38 -2.96
CA PHE A 142 9.23 2.29 -2.75
C PHE A 142 7.90 2.54 -3.49
N ASP A 143 7.37 3.76 -3.44
CA ASP A 143 6.18 4.16 -4.22
C ASP A 143 6.40 3.90 -5.73
N LEU A 144 7.52 4.37 -6.28
CA LEU A 144 7.83 4.21 -7.70
C LEU A 144 8.12 2.75 -8.08
N ALA A 145 8.80 1.97 -7.23
CA ALA A 145 9.05 0.55 -7.45
C ALA A 145 7.71 -0.21 -7.58
N SER A 146 6.74 0.08 -6.70
CA SER A 146 5.40 -0.51 -6.77
C SER A 146 4.65 -0.11 -8.03
N LYS A 147 4.68 1.17 -8.40
CA LYS A 147 4.06 1.68 -9.63
C LYS A 147 4.66 1.07 -10.90
N LYS A 148 5.86 0.50 -10.81
CA LYS A 148 6.54 -0.23 -11.89
C LYS A 148 6.46 -1.76 -11.75
N GLY A 149 5.70 -2.27 -10.78
CA GLY A 149 5.43 -3.69 -10.59
C GLY A 149 6.56 -4.49 -9.92
N ALA A 150 7.56 -3.82 -9.34
CA ALA A 150 8.65 -4.50 -8.64
C ALA A 150 8.31 -4.86 -7.18
N LEU A 151 7.30 -4.21 -6.61
CA LEU A 151 6.87 -4.42 -5.22
C LEU A 151 5.34 -4.38 -5.13
N PRO A 152 4.68 -5.23 -4.33
CA PRO A 152 3.25 -5.11 -4.07
C PRO A 152 2.89 -3.80 -3.36
N ALA A 153 1.73 -3.23 -3.67
CA ALA A 153 1.34 -1.89 -3.17
C ALA A 153 1.29 -1.81 -1.64
N HIS A 154 0.79 -2.87 -0.99
CA HIS A 154 0.72 -2.92 0.48
C HIS A 154 2.11 -2.92 1.13
N GLN A 155 3.10 -3.57 0.53
CA GLN A 155 4.48 -3.57 1.05
C GLN A 155 5.14 -2.23 0.83
N ALA A 156 4.97 -1.64 -0.35
CA ALA A 156 5.47 -0.30 -0.65
C ALA A 156 4.89 0.77 0.29
N GLN A 157 3.60 0.66 0.60
CA GLN A 157 2.92 1.50 1.59
C GLN A 157 3.54 1.35 2.98
N THR A 158 3.74 0.12 3.45
CA THR A 158 4.34 -0.15 4.77
C THR A 158 5.77 0.37 4.85
N PHE A 159 6.63 0.01 3.90
CA PHE A 159 8.04 0.44 3.92
C PHE A 159 8.19 1.94 3.74
N GLY A 160 7.38 2.57 2.88
CA GLY A 160 7.36 4.02 2.74
C GLY A 160 6.95 4.73 4.04
N GLN A 161 5.93 4.20 4.74
CA GLN A 161 5.51 4.73 6.03
C GLN A 161 6.59 4.57 7.10
N GLU A 162 7.24 3.41 7.18
CA GLU A 162 8.32 3.15 8.14
C GLU A 162 9.51 4.07 7.89
N ALA A 163 9.94 4.22 6.64
CA ALA A 163 11.03 5.13 6.27
C ALA A 163 10.73 6.58 6.67
N LEU A 164 9.53 7.09 6.38
CA LEU A 164 9.14 8.44 6.78
C LEU A 164 8.98 8.58 8.29
N SER A 165 8.50 7.55 8.98
CA SER A 165 8.31 7.57 10.43
C SER A 165 9.65 7.59 11.18
N ALA A 166 10.66 6.88 10.66
CA ALA A 166 12.01 6.89 11.22
C ALA A 166 12.65 8.28 11.18
N THR A 167 12.27 9.10 10.21
CA THR A 167 12.82 10.45 9.98
C THR A 167 11.82 11.56 10.34
N ALA A 168 10.63 11.19 10.83
CA ALA A 168 9.59 12.13 11.21
C ALA A 168 9.94 12.80 12.52
N ILE A 169 9.64 14.10 12.60
CA ILE A 169 9.92 14.90 13.76
C ILE A 169 8.61 15.22 14.48
N GLY A 170 8.58 14.90 15.77
CA GLY A 170 7.49 15.21 16.68
C GLY A 170 7.61 16.60 17.29
N TYR A 171 6.52 17.04 17.90
CA TYR A 171 6.42 18.32 18.61
C TYR A 171 7.55 18.54 19.63
N GLU A 172 7.96 17.48 20.33
CA GLU A 172 8.99 17.54 21.39
C GLU A 172 10.40 17.86 20.86
N GLN A 173 10.66 17.62 19.58
CA GLN A 173 11.96 17.83 18.95
C GLN A 173 12.12 19.25 18.39
N PHE A 174 11.02 19.98 18.17
CA PHE A 174 11.03 21.42 17.88
C PHE A 174 11.19 22.22 19.17
N ILE A 175 12.44 22.46 19.57
CA ILE A 175 12.72 23.38 20.67
C ILE A 175 13.31 24.66 20.09
N SER A 176 12.43 25.63 19.84
CA SER A 176 12.82 27.03 19.93
C SER A 176 12.76 27.39 21.42
N PRO A 177 13.91 27.61 22.10
CA PRO A 177 13.96 27.76 23.56
C PRO A 177 13.13 28.93 24.12
N ASN A 178 12.63 29.81 23.25
CA ASN A 178 11.79 30.96 23.61
C ASN A 178 10.42 30.99 22.89
N ALA A 179 10.05 29.98 22.11
CA ALA A 179 8.77 29.99 21.38
C ALA A 179 7.59 29.63 22.30
N SER A 180 6.45 30.31 22.09
CA SER A 180 5.15 29.95 22.67
C SER A 180 4.66 28.58 22.17
N GLU A 181 3.63 28.03 22.81
CA GLU A 181 2.99 26.79 22.38
C GLU A 181 2.41 26.92 20.96
N ASP A 182 1.67 28.00 20.69
CA ASP A 182 1.13 28.33 19.36
C ASP A 182 2.23 28.43 18.29
N GLU A 183 3.38 29.04 18.63
CA GLU A 183 4.51 29.15 17.71
C GLU A 183 5.16 27.79 17.39
N ARG A 184 5.16 26.85 18.35
CA ARG A 184 5.68 25.49 18.12
C ARG A 184 4.71 24.66 17.30
N GLU A 185 3.41 24.79 17.56
CA GLU A 185 2.37 24.13 16.76
C GLU A 185 2.45 24.58 15.30
N GLN A 186 2.62 25.88 15.05
CA GLN A 186 2.82 26.41 13.70
C GLN A 186 4.10 25.86 13.05
N LEU A 187 5.22 25.78 13.78
CA LEU A 187 6.47 25.21 13.24
C LEU A 187 6.32 23.74 12.83
N VAL A 188 5.57 22.95 13.61
CA VAL A 188 5.28 21.55 13.27
C VAL A 188 4.40 21.48 12.03
N ALA A 189 3.37 22.32 11.92
CA ALA A 189 2.49 22.38 10.77
C ALA A 189 3.26 22.75 9.49
N ASP A 190 4.10 23.79 9.56
CA ASP A 190 4.96 24.23 8.44
C ASP A 190 5.93 23.12 8.01
N TYR A 191 6.52 22.41 8.98
CA TYR A 191 7.40 21.29 8.70
C TYR A 191 6.69 20.13 7.97
N ARG A 192 5.51 19.75 8.44
CA ARG A 192 4.73 18.66 7.83
C ARG A 192 4.30 19.04 6.41
N GLU A 193 3.86 20.27 6.21
CA GLU A 193 3.50 20.79 4.89
C GLU A 193 4.70 20.74 3.92
N GLN A 194 5.86 21.26 4.34
CA GLN A 194 7.06 21.23 3.51
C GLN A 194 7.55 19.81 3.25
N THR A 195 7.44 18.90 4.23
CA THR A 195 7.84 17.49 4.05
C THR A 195 6.96 16.79 3.04
N TYR A 196 5.64 17.02 3.08
CA TYR A 196 4.71 16.48 2.09
C TYR A 196 5.03 17.02 0.68
N ARG A 197 5.30 18.32 0.57
CA ARG A 197 5.70 18.94 -0.69
C ARG A 197 7.02 18.40 -1.22
N ASN A 198 8.03 18.27 -0.38
CA ASN A 198 9.34 17.75 -0.74
C ASN A 198 9.25 16.29 -1.23
N TYR A 199 8.41 15.46 -0.59
CA TYR A 199 8.13 14.11 -1.07
C TYR A 199 7.62 14.08 -2.52
N LEU A 200 6.63 14.93 -2.85
CA LEU A 200 6.08 14.97 -4.20
C LEU A 200 7.14 15.41 -5.23
N LEU A 201 7.96 16.40 -4.87
CA LEU A 201 9.06 16.87 -5.71
C LEU A 201 10.11 15.78 -5.97
N VAL A 202 10.56 15.08 -4.92
CA VAL A 202 11.51 13.96 -5.02
C VAL A 202 10.94 12.84 -5.88
N ARG A 203 9.69 12.45 -5.64
CA ARG A 203 9.03 11.39 -6.41
C ARG A 203 8.94 11.76 -7.89
N ASP A 204 8.56 13.00 -8.19
CA ASP A 204 8.40 13.45 -9.56
C ASP A 204 9.76 13.54 -10.29
N GLU A 205 10.84 13.91 -9.59
CA GLU A 205 12.22 13.86 -10.10
C GLU A 205 12.68 12.43 -10.43
N LEU A 206 12.47 11.49 -9.49
CA LEU A 206 12.86 10.08 -9.62
C LEU A 206 12.04 9.30 -10.66
N THR A 207 10.87 9.81 -11.07
CA THR A 207 9.94 9.10 -11.97
C THR A 207 10.59 8.76 -13.33
N SER A 208 11.62 9.51 -13.74
CA SER A 208 12.12 9.50 -15.12
C SER A 208 13.31 8.56 -15.42
N GLU A 209 13.99 7.97 -14.43
CA GLU A 209 15.36 7.47 -14.69
C GLU A 209 15.61 5.95 -14.50
N ALA A 210 14.78 5.21 -13.75
CA ALA A 210 15.11 3.84 -13.34
C ALA A 210 14.00 2.79 -13.62
N SER A 211 14.39 1.52 -13.81
CA SER A 211 13.46 0.38 -13.83
C SER A 211 12.90 0.11 -12.43
N GLY A 212 11.80 -0.65 -12.33
CA GLY A 212 11.22 -1.04 -11.04
C GLY A 212 12.23 -1.73 -10.13
N ASP A 213 13.00 -2.68 -10.67
CA ASP A 213 14.02 -3.42 -9.90
C ASP A 213 15.17 -2.54 -9.42
N ALA A 214 15.60 -1.57 -10.24
CA ALA A 214 16.64 -0.61 -9.83
C ALA A 214 16.13 0.30 -8.70
N LEU A 215 14.88 0.77 -8.80
CA LEU A 215 14.24 1.54 -7.74
C LEU A 215 14.09 0.73 -6.45
N LEU A 216 13.72 -0.55 -6.54
CA LEU A 216 13.61 -1.43 -5.38
C LEU A 216 14.97 -1.65 -4.71
N ALA A 217 16.02 -1.95 -5.48
CA ALA A 217 17.36 -2.16 -4.94
C ALA A 217 17.90 -0.90 -4.25
N GLU A 218 17.68 0.28 -4.84
CA GLU A 218 18.03 1.55 -4.20
C GLU A 218 17.18 1.84 -2.96
N ALA A 219 15.88 1.50 -2.99
CA ALA A 219 14.99 1.65 -1.83
C ALA A 219 15.48 0.78 -0.67
N GLU A 220 15.78 -0.49 -0.90
CA GLU A 220 16.30 -1.42 0.11
C GLU A 220 17.65 -0.97 0.68
N SER A 221 18.55 -0.47 -0.18
CA SER A 221 19.82 0.11 0.27
C SER A 221 19.61 1.33 1.18
N CYS A 222 18.64 2.19 0.84
CA CYS A 222 18.29 3.36 1.64
C CYS A 222 17.62 2.94 2.97
N TYR A 223 16.75 1.94 2.92
CA TYR A 223 16.06 1.37 4.08
C TYR A 223 17.04 0.81 5.11
N ALA A 224 18.05 0.08 4.63
CA ALA A 224 19.12 -0.43 5.46
C ALA A 224 20.01 0.68 6.04
N ALA A 225 20.23 1.78 5.29
CA ALA A 225 20.98 2.94 5.79
C ALA A 225 20.26 3.64 6.95
N LEU A 226 18.93 3.63 6.96
CA LEU A 226 18.10 4.09 8.08
C LEU A 226 18.07 3.10 9.26
N GLY A 227 18.79 1.97 9.18
CA GLY A 227 18.81 0.93 10.20
C GLY A 227 17.53 0.07 10.25
N LEU A 228 16.68 0.16 9.22
CA LEU A 228 15.46 -0.62 9.09
C LEU A 228 15.75 -1.93 8.34
N GLN A 229 14.96 -2.97 8.62
CA GLN A 229 15.02 -4.23 7.87
C GLN A 229 13.60 -4.65 7.49
N PRO A 230 13.40 -5.14 6.25
CA PRO A 230 12.12 -5.72 5.88
C PRO A 230 11.86 -6.95 6.76
N GLU A 231 10.67 -7.04 7.36
CA GLU A 231 10.28 -8.26 8.08
C GLU A 231 10.29 -9.42 7.09
N GLU A 232 11.14 -10.42 7.33
CA GLU A 232 11.06 -11.67 6.57
C GLU A 232 9.66 -12.27 6.80
N PRO A 233 8.95 -12.70 5.73
CA PRO A 233 7.67 -13.35 5.91
C PRO A 233 7.90 -14.57 6.79
N VAL A 234 7.22 -14.61 7.94
CA VAL A 234 7.25 -15.74 8.85
C VAL A 234 6.88 -16.96 8.02
N SER A 235 7.84 -17.84 7.75
CA SER A 235 7.51 -19.10 7.09
C SER A 235 6.52 -19.79 8.00
N GLU A 236 5.28 -19.96 7.57
CA GLU A 236 4.34 -20.86 8.21
C GLU A 236 5.00 -22.25 8.17
N THR A 237 5.73 -22.60 9.22
CA THR A 237 6.12 -23.97 9.46
C THR A 237 4.81 -24.71 9.62
N GLU A 238 4.43 -25.45 8.59
CA GLU A 238 3.37 -26.44 8.63
C GLU A 238 3.65 -27.33 9.86
N GLU A 239 2.88 -27.13 10.94
CA GLU A 239 2.80 -28.09 12.03
C GLU A 239 2.13 -29.34 11.44
N GLU A 240 2.96 -30.20 10.86
CA GLU A 240 2.62 -31.56 10.50
C GLU A 240 2.22 -32.27 11.79
N THR A 241 0.93 -32.25 12.08
CA THR A 241 0.34 -32.92 13.23
C THR A 241 0.37 -34.42 12.93
N GLU A 242 1.48 -35.08 13.28
CA GLU A 242 1.57 -36.54 13.34
C GLU A 242 0.46 -37.06 14.26
N MET A 243 -0.60 -37.61 13.67
CA MET A 243 -1.54 -38.44 14.41
C MET A 243 -0.84 -39.76 14.77
N PRO A 244 -0.79 -40.16 16.05
CA PRO A 244 -0.30 -41.48 16.41
C PRO A 244 -1.31 -42.54 15.95
N ALA A 245 -0.84 -43.49 15.15
CA ALA A 245 -1.57 -44.70 14.84
C ALA A 245 -1.65 -45.58 16.09
N GLU A 246 -2.81 -45.63 16.75
CA GLU A 246 -3.07 -46.65 17.77
C GLU A 246 -3.26 -48.03 17.12
N SER A 247 -2.55 -49.01 17.68
CA SER A 247 -2.53 -50.44 17.32
C SER A 247 -3.48 -51.25 18.19
#